data_AF-A0A7Y6E7G0-F1
#
_entry.id   AF-A0A7Y6E7G0-F1
#
_cell.length_a   1.000
_cell.length_b   1.000
_cell.length_c   1.000
_cell.angle_alpha   90.00
_cell.angle_beta   90.00
_cell.angle_gamma   90.00
#
_symmetry.space_group_name_H-M   'P 1'
#
loop_
_entity.id
_entity.type
_entity.pdbx_description
1 polymer ?
#
loop_
_entity_poly.entity_id
_entity_poly.type
_entity_poly.pdbx_seq_one_letter_code
_entity_poly.pdbx_strand_id
1 'polypeptide(L)'
;MNTPPRQQPDTPGRLASAGDARDFIAVDDGGDFSYYRSEHDLLAAFEYAAEAACILDREGTAYRLMVDPDRRLVLGRSLGPVEYHWLKNAWWNAQTAHSEEHRLRRFPAESAAELIADLFEVLALDEGIAPAQRQWSLLIGSATSHPRDLKEINRRLSHQRALDHVRIQDPFGHVYRAARHRTHRLLPAVAAAILYLEIHAFPPPAPRATSRKDDGRQ
;
A
#
# COMPACT_ATOMS: atom_id res chain seq x y z
N MET A 1 -19.98 45.45 35.46
CA MET A 1 -21.08 44.80 34.71
C MET A 1 -20.67 44.84 33.24
N ASN A 2 -20.02 43.81 32.68
CA ASN A 2 -20.61 42.62 32.01
C ASN A 2 -21.84 43.04 31.16
N THR A 3 -21.87 42.99 29.83
CA THR A 3 -21.52 41.90 28.90
C THR A 3 -21.54 42.44 27.45
N PRO A 4 -20.65 42.06 26.51
CA PRO A 4 -20.95 42.17 25.07
C PRO A 4 -21.68 40.91 24.57
N PRO A 5 -22.41 41.01 23.44
CA PRO A 5 -23.42 40.03 23.04
C PRO A 5 -22.82 38.68 22.62
N ARG A 6 -23.57 37.62 22.94
CA ARG A 6 -23.39 36.24 22.43
C ARG A 6 -23.22 36.26 20.91
N GLN A 7 -22.10 35.74 20.43
CA GLN A 7 -22.01 35.19 19.08
C GLN A 7 -22.15 33.67 19.17
N GLN A 8 -23.17 33.17 18.48
CA GLN A 8 -23.44 31.77 18.20
C GLN A 8 -24.04 31.76 16.78
N PRO A 9 -23.92 30.67 16.02
CA PRO A 9 -22.70 30.10 15.43
C PRO A 9 -22.78 30.16 13.90
N ASP A 10 -21.76 30.68 13.22
CA ASP A 10 -21.70 30.61 11.76
C ASP A 10 -21.13 29.27 11.30
N THR A 11 -22.01 28.40 10.83
CA THR A 11 -21.72 27.41 9.78
C THR A 11 -22.80 27.64 8.74
N PRO A 12 -22.44 28.00 7.49
CA PRO A 12 -22.09 26.96 6.52
C PRO A 12 -21.05 27.38 5.47
N GLY A 13 -20.38 26.39 4.86
CA GLY A 13 -19.86 26.57 3.50
C GLY A 13 -18.47 27.20 3.36
N ARG A 14 -17.46 26.68 4.07
CA ARG A 14 -16.09 26.77 3.55
C ARG A 14 -15.72 25.45 2.90
N LEU A 15 -15.87 25.42 1.59
CA LEU A 15 -15.20 24.49 0.68
C LEU A 15 -13.75 24.35 1.15
N ALA A 16 -13.31 23.12 1.39
CA ALA A 16 -11.91 22.84 1.64
C ALA A 16 -11.11 23.44 0.48
N SER A 17 -10.27 24.41 0.81
CA SER A 17 -9.50 25.18 -0.15
C SER A 17 -8.56 24.24 -0.91
N ALA A 18 -8.59 24.30 -2.24
CA ALA A 18 -7.58 23.70 -3.09
C ALA A 18 -6.19 24.18 -2.66
N GLY A 19 -5.30 23.25 -2.30
CA GLY A 19 -3.93 23.55 -1.91
C GLY A 19 -3.32 22.59 -0.90
N ASP A 20 -3.38 21.28 -1.16
CA ASP A 20 -2.35 20.29 -0.84
C ASP A 20 -2.79 18.99 -1.52
N ALA A 21 -1.93 18.37 -2.32
CA ALA A 21 -2.23 17.12 -3.00
C ALA A 21 -2.37 16.00 -1.95
N ARG A 22 -3.57 15.89 -1.37
CA ARG A 22 -3.96 14.77 -0.51
C ARG A 22 -4.36 13.62 -1.43
N ASP A 23 -3.63 12.53 -1.31
CA ASP A 23 -4.04 11.26 -1.86
C ASP A 23 -5.04 10.57 -0.93
N PHE A 24 -5.82 9.67 -1.50
CA PHE A 24 -6.90 8.97 -0.84
C PHE A 24 -6.83 7.48 -1.13
N ILE A 25 -7.37 6.70 -0.20
CA ILE A 25 -7.70 5.31 -0.41
C ILE A 25 -9.22 5.20 -0.35
N ALA A 26 -9.83 4.50 -1.30
CA ALA A 26 -11.23 4.10 -1.21
C ALA A 26 -11.32 2.60 -0.95
N VAL A 27 -12.27 2.22 -0.11
CA VAL A 27 -12.78 0.87 0.04
C VAL A 27 -14.13 0.83 -0.64
N ASP A 28 -14.27 0.02 -1.67
CA ASP A 28 -15.54 -0.12 -2.38
C ASP A 28 -16.56 -0.97 -1.59
N ASP A 29 -17.77 -1.10 -2.11
CA ASP A 29 -18.83 -1.91 -1.52
C ASP A 29 -18.56 -3.44 -1.59
N GLY A 30 -17.72 -3.86 -2.54
CA GLY A 30 -17.13 -5.21 -2.62
C GLY A 30 -16.06 -5.48 -1.57
N GLY A 31 -15.54 -4.43 -0.92
CA GLY A 31 -14.49 -4.49 0.08
C GLY A 31 -13.07 -4.44 -0.49
N ASP A 32 -12.90 -4.07 -1.76
CA ASP A 32 -11.59 -3.89 -2.39
C ASP A 32 -11.04 -2.48 -2.17
N PHE A 33 -9.71 -2.36 -2.25
CA PHE A 33 -8.98 -1.14 -1.93
C PHE A 33 -8.35 -0.53 -3.19
N SER A 34 -8.59 0.75 -3.42
CA SER A 34 -8.02 1.51 -4.53
C SER A 34 -7.35 2.80 -4.06
N TYR A 35 -6.26 3.18 -4.71
CA TYR A 35 -5.50 4.40 -4.41
C TYR A 35 -5.75 5.51 -5.44
N TYR A 36 -5.91 6.73 -4.94
CA TYR A 36 -6.19 7.92 -5.75
C TYR A 36 -5.24 9.05 -5.37
N ARG A 37 -4.59 9.68 -6.34
CA ARG A 37 -3.59 10.75 -6.08
C ARG A 37 -4.21 12.08 -5.68
N SER A 38 -5.52 12.23 -5.91
CA SER A 38 -6.25 13.45 -5.66
C SER A 38 -7.73 13.17 -5.45
N GLU A 39 -8.43 14.12 -4.83
CA GLU A 39 -9.89 14.09 -4.72
C GLU A 39 -10.54 14.07 -6.11
N HIS A 40 -9.93 14.72 -7.10
CA HIS A 40 -10.45 14.71 -8.47
C HIS A 40 -10.42 13.30 -9.08
N ASP A 41 -9.29 12.60 -8.97
CA ASP A 41 -9.16 11.23 -9.47
C ASP A 41 -10.13 10.28 -8.74
N LEU A 42 -10.29 10.47 -7.43
CA LEU A 42 -11.25 9.75 -6.61
C LEU A 42 -12.69 9.95 -7.10
N LEU A 43 -13.14 11.20 -7.26
CA LEU A 43 -14.51 11.49 -7.69
C LEU A 43 -14.78 11.07 -9.13
N ALA A 44 -13.75 11.01 -9.98
CA ALA A 44 -13.87 10.52 -11.35
C ALA A 44 -14.02 8.99 -11.44
N ALA A 45 -13.67 8.25 -10.39
CA ALA A 45 -13.70 6.79 -10.37
C ALA A 45 -15.04 6.19 -9.94
N PHE A 46 -15.92 6.99 -9.33
CA PHE A 46 -17.20 6.55 -8.80
C PHE A 46 -18.38 7.21 -9.52
N GLU A 47 -19.43 6.44 -9.78
CA GLU A 47 -20.67 6.93 -10.37
C GLU A 47 -21.71 7.22 -9.27
N TYR A 48 -21.74 6.41 -8.21
CA TYR A 48 -22.72 6.53 -7.14
C TYR A 48 -22.07 6.65 -5.76
N ALA A 49 -22.70 7.43 -4.88
CA ALA A 49 -22.20 7.64 -3.52
C ALA A 49 -22.10 6.36 -2.67
N ALA A 50 -22.91 5.35 -2.97
CA ALA A 50 -22.96 4.08 -2.23
C ALA A 50 -21.86 3.10 -2.64
N GLU A 51 -21.16 3.33 -3.76
CA GLU A 51 -20.10 2.45 -4.25
C GLU A 51 -18.85 2.49 -3.36
N ALA A 52 -18.62 3.59 -2.63
CA ALA A 52 -17.52 3.69 -1.67
C ALA A 52 -18.04 3.44 -0.24
N ALA A 53 -17.68 2.29 0.34
CA ALA A 53 -17.97 1.97 1.73
C ALA A 53 -17.22 2.89 2.70
N CYS A 54 -15.97 3.27 2.36
CA CYS A 54 -15.13 4.17 3.15
C CYS A 54 -14.09 4.85 2.26
N ILE A 55 -13.78 6.12 2.54
CA ILE A 55 -12.65 6.84 1.95
C ILE A 55 -11.74 7.32 3.08
N LEU A 56 -10.43 7.21 2.89
CA LEU A 56 -9.41 7.51 3.89
C LEU A 56 -8.37 8.49 3.33
N ASP A 57 -7.97 9.46 4.15
CA ASP A 57 -6.75 10.26 3.92
C ASP A 57 -5.54 9.68 4.67
N ARG A 58 -4.35 10.29 4.48
CA ARG A 58 -3.10 9.85 5.13
C ARG A 58 -3.11 9.96 6.64
N GLU A 59 -3.96 10.83 7.19
CA GLU A 59 -4.17 10.97 8.62
C GLU A 59 -5.09 9.89 9.20
N GLY A 60 -5.68 9.03 8.35
CA GLY A 60 -6.64 8.02 8.76
C GLY A 60 -8.04 8.56 8.99
N THR A 61 -8.31 9.77 8.51
CA THR A 61 -9.63 10.38 8.59
C THR A 61 -10.55 9.71 7.59
N ALA A 62 -11.70 9.25 8.06
CA ALA A 62 -12.71 8.64 7.24
C ALA A 62 -13.66 9.67 6.63
N TYR A 63 -14.05 9.43 5.38
CA TYR A 63 -15.00 10.20 4.60
C TYR A 63 -15.97 9.25 3.90
N ARG A 64 -17.03 9.83 3.32
CA ARG A 64 -17.97 9.15 2.42
C ARG A 64 -18.27 10.05 1.24
N LEU A 65 -18.60 9.44 0.11
CA LEU A 65 -19.15 10.17 -1.02
C LEU A 65 -20.58 10.62 -0.70
N MET A 66 -20.95 11.78 -1.23
CA MET A 66 -22.30 12.32 -1.13
C MET A 66 -22.70 12.95 -2.46
N VAL A 67 -24.00 13.12 -2.66
CA VAL A 67 -24.53 13.91 -3.76
C VAL A 67 -24.92 15.27 -3.21
N ASP A 68 -24.36 16.34 -3.79
CA ASP A 68 -24.68 17.71 -3.41
C ASP A 68 -26.05 18.16 -3.97
N PRO A 69 -26.55 19.36 -3.61
CA PRO A 69 -27.82 19.88 -4.14
C PRO A 69 -27.87 20.03 -5.67
N ASP A 70 -26.71 20.16 -6.33
CA ASP A 70 -26.58 20.27 -7.79
C ASP A 70 -26.46 18.90 -8.47
N ARG A 71 -26.70 17.81 -7.73
CA ARG A 71 -26.60 16.41 -8.18
C ARG A 71 -25.20 15.99 -8.60
N ARG A 72 -24.17 16.60 -8.01
CA ARG A 72 -22.77 16.23 -8.25
C ARG A 72 -22.27 15.36 -7.12
N LEU A 73 -21.45 14.38 -7.48
CA LEU A 73 -20.72 13.57 -6.52
C LEU A 73 -19.62 14.42 -5.89
N VAL A 74 -19.58 14.45 -4.57
CA VAL A 74 -18.61 15.22 -3.78
C VAL A 74 -18.07 14.38 -2.64
N LEU A 75 -16.86 14.70 -2.18
CA LEU A 75 -16.33 14.16 -0.94
C LEU A 75 -17.07 14.81 0.24
N GLY A 76 -17.69 14.00 1.08
CA GLY A 76 -18.44 14.48 2.23
C GLY A 76 -17.54 15.00 3.35
N ARG A 77 -18.18 15.47 4.42
CA ARG A 77 -17.46 15.90 5.62
C ARG A 77 -16.73 14.71 6.26
N SER A 78 -15.64 15.02 6.96
CA SER A 78 -14.94 14.07 7.83
C SER A 78 -15.90 13.40 8.81
N LEU A 79 -15.75 12.09 8.97
CA LEU A 79 -16.44 11.24 9.94
C LEU A 79 -15.56 10.96 11.17
N GLY A 80 -14.38 11.57 11.24
CA GLY A 80 -13.36 11.29 12.26
C GLY A 80 -12.44 10.12 11.87
N PRO A 81 -11.60 9.64 12.81
CA PRO A 81 -10.67 8.55 12.56
C PRO A 81 -11.38 7.25 12.19
N VAL A 82 -10.81 6.51 11.26
CA VAL A 82 -11.25 5.15 10.93
C VAL A 82 -11.04 4.20 12.10
N GLU A 83 -11.95 3.24 12.27
CA GLU A 83 -11.78 2.21 13.28
C GLU A 83 -10.71 1.19 12.83
N TYR A 84 -9.69 1.03 13.67
CA TYR A 84 -8.49 0.25 13.35
C TYR A 84 -8.78 -1.24 13.09
N HIS A 85 -9.60 -1.89 13.91
CA HIS A 85 -9.86 -3.33 13.76
C HIS A 85 -10.65 -3.61 12.49
N TRP A 86 -11.61 -2.76 12.16
CA TRP A 86 -12.35 -2.79 10.92
C TRP A 86 -11.41 -2.65 9.73
N LEU A 87 -10.55 -1.62 9.72
CA LEU A 87 -9.61 -1.41 8.61
C LEU A 87 -8.65 -2.59 8.44
N LYS A 88 -8.11 -3.10 9.55
CA LYS A 88 -7.21 -4.26 9.57
C LYS A 88 -7.88 -5.51 8.99
N ASN A 89 -9.13 -5.79 9.40
CA ASN A 89 -9.89 -6.93 8.91
C ASN A 89 -10.30 -6.76 7.44
N ALA A 90 -10.74 -5.56 7.05
CA ALA A 90 -11.08 -5.25 5.67
C ALA A 90 -9.87 -5.44 4.75
N TRP A 91 -8.71 -4.93 5.14
CA TRP A 91 -7.47 -5.11 4.38
C TRP A 91 -7.06 -6.58 4.28
N TRP A 92 -7.13 -7.34 5.38
CA TRP A 92 -6.85 -8.77 5.35
C TRP A 92 -7.79 -9.54 4.40
N ASN A 93 -9.06 -9.18 4.39
CA ASN A 93 -10.07 -9.80 3.53
C ASN A 93 -9.81 -9.47 2.05
N ALA A 94 -9.56 -8.20 1.73
CA ALA A 94 -9.21 -7.76 0.37
C ALA A 94 -7.99 -8.51 -0.16
N GLN A 95 -6.92 -8.57 0.64
CA GLN A 95 -5.72 -9.31 0.31
C GLN A 95 -5.98 -10.80 0.03
N THR A 96 -6.89 -11.42 0.78
CA THR A 96 -7.23 -12.84 0.62
C THR A 96 -8.09 -13.08 -0.63
N ALA A 97 -9.10 -12.24 -0.85
CA ALA A 97 -10.02 -12.36 -1.97
C ALA A 97 -9.37 -11.97 -3.32
N HIS A 98 -8.56 -10.92 -3.31
CA HIS A 98 -7.95 -10.28 -4.47
C HIS A 98 -6.42 -10.41 -4.46
N SER A 99 -5.92 -11.61 -4.20
CA SER A 99 -4.47 -11.86 -4.03
C SER A 99 -3.60 -11.55 -5.25
N GLU A 100 -4.19 -11.41 -6.43
CA GLU A 100 -3.49 -11.04 -7.66
C GLU A 100 -3.33 -9.53 -7.85
N GLU A 101 -4.23 -8.75 -7.24
CA GLU A 101 -4.21 -7.29 -7.23
C GLU A 101 -3.32 -6.83 -6.07
N HIS A 102 -3.53 -7.38 -4.88
CA HIS A 102 -2.71 -7.11 -3.69
C HIS A 102 -1.65 -8.19 -3.51
N ARG A 103 -0.49 -8.06 -4.16
CA ARG A 103 0.56 -9.11 -4.11
C ARG A 103 1.58 -8.92 -3.00
N LEU A 104 1.75 -7.69 -2.53
CA LEU A 104 2.66 -7.35 -1.44
C LEU A 104 2.01 -7.73 -0.10
N ARG A 105 2.75 -8.45 0.74
CA ARG A 105 2.33 -8.86 2.08
C ARG A 105 3.31 -8.30 3.10
N ARG A 106 2.94 -7.20 3.73
CA ARG A 106 3.70 -6.59 4.82
C ARG A 106 3.52 -7.34 6.14
N PHE A 107 4.42 -7.07 7.08
CA PHE A 107 4.22 -7.48 8.47
C PHE A 107 2.92 -6.89 9.03
N PRO A 108 2.28 -7.57 9.99
CA PRO A 108 1.10 -7.02 10.63
C PRO A 108 1.45 -5.71 11.35
N ALA A 109 0.82 -4.60 10.93
CA ALA A 109 0.96 -3.32 11.61
C ALA A 109 0.54 -3.41 13.09
N GLU A 110 1.31 -2.78 13.97
CA GLU A 110 1.08 -2.77 15.42
C GLU A 110 0.16 -1.62 15.84
N SER A 111 0.06 -0.58 15.00
CA SER A 111 -0.81 0.58 15.22
C SER A 111 -1.67 0.94 14.00
N ALA A 112 -2.68 1.80 14.22
CA ALA A 112 -3.50 2.35 13.16
C ALA A 112 -2.70 3.22 12.18
N ALA A 113 -1.82 4.06 12.70
CA ALA A 113 -0.98 4.95 11.90
C ALA A 113 -0.04 4.16 10.98
N GLU A 114 0.57 3.08 11.49
CA GLU A 114 1.39 2.17 10.68
C GLU A 114 0.57 1.47 9.60
N LEU A 115 -0.63 0.96 9.95
CA LEU A 115 -1.49 0.31 8.96
C LEU A 115 -1.89 1.27 7.83
N ILE A 116 -2.22 2.52 8.15
CA ILE A 116 -2.57 3.54 7.17
C ILE A 116 -1.36 3.85 6.28
N ALA A 117 -0.19 4.10 6.88
CA ALA A 117 1.03 4.34 6.13
C ALA A 117 1.34 3.17 5.17
N ASP A 118 1.27 1.94 5.67
CA ASP A 118 1.49 0.72 4.89
C ASP A 118 0.51 0.59 3.72
N LEU A 119 -0.77 0.87 3.94
CA LEU A 119 -1.79 0.83 2.88
C LEU A 119 -1.49 1.82 1.77
N PHE A 120 -1.16 3.07 2.12
CA PHE A 120 -0.82 4.11 1.15
C PHE A 120 0.41 3.72 0.33
N GLU A 121 1.43 3.15 0.96
CA GLU A 121 2.62 2.70 0.26
C GLU A 121 2.35 1.50 -0.64
N VAL A 122 1.69 0.45 -0.13
CA VAL A 122 1.40 -0.77 -0.89
C VAL A 122 0.54 -0.48 -2.11
N LEU A 123 -0.56 0.26 -1.94
CA LEU A 123 -1.47 0.53 -3.05
C LEU A 123 -0.83 1.47 -4.09
N ALA A 124 -0.01 2.44 -3.65
CA ALA A 124 0.78 3.25 -4.58
C ALA A 124 1.76 2.38 -5.40
N LEU A 125 2.41 1.40 -4.76
CA LEU A 125 3.32 0.48 -5.44
C LEU A 125 2.61 -0.44 -6.44
N ASP A 126 1.41 -0.93 -6.10
CA ASP A 126 0.60 -1.79 -6.99
C ASP A 126 0.13 -1.02 -8.24
N GLU A 127 -0.17 0.27 -8.10
CA GLU A 127 -0.44 1.21 -9.21
C GLU A 127 0.82 1.65 -9.98
N GLY A 128 2.02 1.18 -9.59
CA GLY A 128 3.29 1.56 -10.22
C GLY A 128 3.76 2.98 -9.90
N ILE A 129 3.26 3.53 -8.79
CA ILE A 129 3.50 4.90 -8.31
C ILE A 129 4.60 4.85 -7.26
N ALA A 130 5.84 4.72 -7.73
CA ALA A 130 7.01 4.75 -6.84
C ALA A 130 7.42 6.20 -6.51
N PRO A 131 7.93 6.49 -5.30
CA PRO A 131 8.59 7.76 -5.01
C PRO A 131 9.75 7.99 -5.97
N ALA A 132 9.82 9.19 -6.56
CA ALA A 132 10.72 9.51 -7.68
C ALA A 132 12.22 9.27 -7.41
N GLN A 133 12.63 9.18 -6.15
CA GLN A 133 14.03 9.12 -5.73
C GLN A 133 14.52 7.69 -5.44
N ARG A 134 13.63 6.68 -5.43
CA ARG A 134 14.00 5.30 -5.09
C ARG A 134 13.39 4.33 -6.09
N GLN A 135 14.15 3.29 -6.42
CA GLN A 135 13.76 2.30 -7.41
C GLN A 135 13.62 0.94 -6.73
N TRP A 136 12.82 0.07 -7.34
CA TRP A 136 12.81 -1.34 -6.97
C TRP A 136 14.19 -1.94 -7.16
N SER A 137 14.57 -2.85 -6.28
CA SER A 137 15.76 -3.68 -6.44
C SER A 137 15.37 -5.15 -6.44
N LEU A 138 15.81 -5.89 -7.45
CA LEU A 138 15.56 -7.32 -7.61
C LEU A 138 16.90 -8.06 -7.64
N LEU A 139 17.14 -8.87 -6.62
CA LEU A 139 18.28 -9.75 -6.49
C LEU A 139 17.86 -11.20 -6.79
N ILE A 140 18.54 -11.81 -7.75
CA ILE A 140 18.38 -13.23 -8.09
C ILE A 140 19.77 -13.87 -7.99
N GLY A 141 20.00 -14.66 -6.93
CA GLY A 141 21.32 -15.19 -6.64
C GLY A 141 22.30 -14.05 -6.30
N SER A 142 23.30 -13.82 -7.16
CA SER A 142 24.26 -12.71 -7.04
C SER A 142 23.99 -11.54 -8.00
N ALA A 143 22.99 -11.64 -8.86
CA ALA A 143 22.69 -10.62 -9.86
C ALA A 143 21.61 -9.65 -9.35
N THR A 144 21.98 -8.36 -9.24
CA THR A 144 21.04 -7.28 -8.90
C THR A 144 20.58 -6.55 -10.15
N SER A 145 19.29 -6.24 -10.21
CA SER A 145 18.67 -5.44 -11.26
C SER A 145 17.66 -4.45 -10.68
N HIS A 146 17.32 -3.40 -11.43
CA HIS A 146 16.41 -2.35 -10.98
C HIS A 146 15.18 -2.28 -11.89
N PRO A 147 14.14 -3.11 -11.64
CA PRO A 147 12.90 -3.06 -12.39
C PRO A 147 12.13 -1.76 -12.11
N ARG A 148 11.25 -1.36 -13.04
CA ARG A 148 10.48 -0.12 -12.89
C ARG A 148 9.33 -0.25 -11.90
N ASP A 149 8.67 -1.39 -11.91
CA ASP A 149 7.43 -1.64 -11.16
C ASP A 149 7.27 -3.13 -10.81
N LEU A 150 6.23 -3.43 -10.02
CA LEU A 150 5.90 -4.78 -9.61
C LEU A 150 5.46 -5.67 -10.79
N LYS A 151 4.86 -5.10 -11.84
CA LYS A 151 4.44 -5.83 -13.06
C LYS A 151 5.66 -6.37 -13.82
N GLU A 152 6.73 -5.60 -13.90
CA GLU A 152 8.01 -6.02 -14.46
C GLU A 152 8.67 -7.12 -13.63
N ILE A 153 8.66 -7.01 -12.29
CA ILE A 153 9.14 -8.06 -11.38
C ILE A 153 8.36 -9.35 -11.63
N ASN A 154 7.02 -9.29 -11.62
CA ASN A 154 6.14 -10.42 -11.90
C ASN A 154 6.47 -11.09 -13.24
N ARG A 155 6.61 -10.31 -14.32
CA ARG A 155 6.96 -10.82 -15.64
C ARG A 155 8.30 -11.56 -15.62
N ARG A 156 9.33 -10.99 -14.99
CA ARG A 156 10.67 -11.60 -14.91
C ARG A 156 10.67 -12.90 -14.10
N LEU A 157 9.89 -12.96 -13.02
CA LEU A 157 9.83 -14.13 -12.13
C LEU A 157 8.86 -15.21 -12.60
N SER A 158 7.91 -14.89 -13.46
CA SER A 158 6.89 -15.84 -13.95
C SER A 158 7.50 -17.13 -14.52
N HIS A 159 8.61 -17.01 -15.25
CA HIS A 159 9.33 -18.11 -15.89
C HIS A 159 10.33 -18.84 -14.97
N GLN A 160 10.60 -18.32 -13.77
CA GLN A 160 11.53 -18.96 -12.84
C GLN A 160 10.86 -20.11 -12.08
N ARG A 161 11.49 -21.28 -12.09
CA ARG A 161 10.97 -22.47 -11.39
C ARG A 161 11.15 -22.37 -9.88
N ALA A 162 12.30 -21.88 -9.43
CA ALA A 162 12.64 -21.72 -8.01
C ALA A 162 12.73 -20.23 -7.65
N LEU A 163 12.14 -19.85 -6.52
CA LEU A 163 12.11 -18.46 -6.03
C LEU A 163 12.88 -18.26 -4.72
N ASP A 164 13.50 -19.30 -4.16
CA ASP A 164 14.09 -19.30 -2.82
C ASP A 164 15.22 -18.26 -2.67
N HIS A 165 15.93 -17.98 -3.76
CA HIS A 165 17.04 -17.03 -3.85
C HIS A 165 16.64 -15.65 -4.37
N VAL A 166 15.34 -15.40 -4.54
CA VAL A 166 14.83 -14.10 -4.99
C VAL A 166 14.62 -13.19 -3.79
N ARG A 167 15.20 -11.99 -3.85
CA ARG A 167 14.93 -10.91 -2.90
C ARG A 167 14.54 -9.66 -3.66
N ILE A 168 13.51 -9.00 -3.18
CA ILE A 168 12.98 -7.77 -3.77
C ILE A 168 13.00 -6.72 -2.68
N GLN A 169 13.48 -5.53 -3.01
CA GLN A 169 13.36 -4.37 -2.16
C GLN A 169 12.48 -3.34 -2.86
N ASP A 170 11.46 -2.85 -2.18
CA ASP A 170 10.61 -1.79 -2.71
C ASP A 170 11.25 -0.40 -2.53
N PRO A 171 10.75 0.63 -3.23
CA PRO A 171 11.21 2.01 -3.07
C PRO A 171 11.11 2.57 -1.65
N PHE A 172 10.25 2.03 -0.77
CA PHE A 172 10.12 2.48 0.62
C PHE A 172 11.17 1.82 1.53
N GLY A 173 11.79 0.74 1.06
CA GLY A 173 12.93 0.06 1.69
C GLY A 173 12.59 -1.31 2.25
N HIS A 174 11.34 -1.76 2.13
CA HIS A 174 10.91 -3.08 2.61
C HIS A 174 11.46 -4.18 1.73
N VAL A 175 11.84 -5.29 2.36
CA VAL A 175 12.45 -6.43 1.68
C VAL A 175 11.49 -7.62 1.68
N TYR A 176 11.34 -8.25 0.53
CA TYR A 176 10.40 -9.34 0.31
C TYR A 176 11.11 -10.58 -0.23
N ARG A 177 10.56 -11.74 0.13
CA ARG A 177 10.79 -13.01 -0.58
C ARG A 177 9.61 -13.28 -1.51
N ALA A 178 9.88 -13.85 -2.68
CA ALA A 178 8.83 -14.28 -3.60
C ALA A 178 8.38 -15.71 -3.26
N ALA A 179 7.07 -15.94 -3.18
CA ALA A 179 6.46 -17.24 -2.92
C ALA A 179 5.34 -17.51 -3.91
N ARG A 180 5.25 -18.75 -4.41
CA ARG A 180 4.13 -19.17 -5.26
C ARG A 180 2.92 -19.50 -4.39
N HIS A 181 1.82 -18.79 -4.62
CA HIS A 181 0.54 -19.00 -3.98
C HIS A 181 -0.39 -19.73 -4.94
N ARG A 182 -0.73 -20.98 -4.59
CA ARG A 182 -1.71 -21.76 -5.33
C ARG A 182 -3.09 -21.55 -4.73
N THR A 183 -3.93 -20.81 -5.42
CA THR A 183 -5.36 -20.66 -5.10
C THR A 183 -6.12 -21.98 -5.25
N HIS A 184 -5.73 -22.83 -6.21
CA HIS A 184 -6.30 -24.17 -6.37
C HIS A 184 -5.23 -25.25 -6.51
N ARG A 185 -5.45 -26.36 -5.80
CA ARG A 185 -4.54 -27.54 -5.80
C ARG A 185 -4.37 -28.17 -7.19
N LEU A 186 -5.35 -28.00 -8.07
CA LEU A 186 -5.39 -28.56 -9.42
C LEU A 186 -4.68 -27.69 -10.48
N LEU A 187 -4.32 -26.44 -10.15
CA LEU A 187 -3.62 -25.58 -11.10
C LEU A 187 -2.12 -25.92 -11.15
N PRO A 188 -1.51 -25.93 -12.35
CA PRO A 188 -0.07 -26.08 -12.49
C PRO A 188 0.69 -25.03 -11.68
N ALA A 189 1.86 -25.39 -11.14
CA ALA A 189 2.69 -24.47 -10.33
C ALA A 189 3.02 -23.15 -11.05
N VAL A 190 3.11 -23.19 -12.38
CA VAL A 190 3.42 -22.03 -13.22
C VAL A 190 2.23 -21.06 -13.33
N ALA A 191 1.01 -21.57 -13.16
CA ALA A 191 -0.22 -20.78 -13.08
C ALA A 191 -0.51 -20.24 -11.67
N ALA A 192 0.35 -20.54 -10.70
CA ALA A 192 0.24 -20.00 -9.35
C ALA A 192 0.68 -18.53 -9.34
N ALA A 193 -0.15 -17.66 -8.76
CA ALA A 193 0.21 -16.28 -8.49
C ALA A 193 1.49 -16.19 -7.64
N ILE A 194 2.32 -15.19 -7.88
CA ILE A 194 3.46 -14.89 -7.01
C ILE A 194 3.02 -13.84 -6.00
N LEU A 195 3.21 -14.15 -4.71
CA LEU A 195 3.09 -13.22 -3.60
C LEU A 195 4.48 -12.82 -3.12
N TYR A 196 4.57 -11.61 -2.60
CA TYR A 196 5.81 -11.03 -2.08
C TYR A 196 5.66 -10.84 -0.58
N LEU A 197 6.28 -11.73 0.18
CA LEU A 197 6.15 -11.78 1.63
C LEU A 197 7.29 -10.99 2.25
N GLU A 198 6.98 -9.99 3.06
CA GLU A 198 7.97 -9.20 3.76
C GLU A 198 8.82 -10.09 4.68
N ILE A 199 10.11 -9.78 4.71
CA ILE A 199 11.09 -10.42 5.56
C ILE A 199 11.93 -9.33 6.23
N HIS A 200 12.38 -9.60 7.46
CA HIS A 200 13.44 -8.77 8.02
C HIS A 200 14.69 -8.93 7.15
N ALA A 201 15.32 -7.81 6.78
CA ALA A 201 16.62 -7.85 6.16
C ALA A 201 17.58 -8.55 7.14
N PHE A 202 17.93 -9.82 6.87
CA PHE A 202 19.04 -10.45 7.57
C PHE A 202 20.28 -9.59 7.32
N PRO A 203 21.11 -9.31 8.34
CA PRO A 203 22.30 -8.49 8.14
C PRO A 203 23.18 -9.11 7.03
N PRO A 204 23.89 -8.28 6.24
CA PRO A 204 24.82 -8.80 5.25
C PRO A 204 25.79 -9.77 5.93
N PRO A 205 26.18 -10.87 5.28
CA PRO A 205 27.12 -11.82 5.88
C PRO A 205 28.37 -11.06 6.33
N ALA A 206 28.74 -11.21 7.60
CA ALA A 206 29.93 -10.59 8.15
C ALA A 206 31.12 -10.84 7.22
N PRO A 207 31.96 -9.83 6.93
CA PRO A 207 33.11 -10.02 6.06
C PRO A 207 33.93 -11.17 6.62
N ARG A 208 34.15 -12.21 5.80
CA ARG A 208 34.99 -13.36 6.17
C ARG A 208 36.33 -12.80 6.65
N ALA A 209 36.62 -12.99 7.93
CA ALA A 209 37.94 -12.72 8.47
C ALA A 209 38.93 -13.52 7.62
N THR A 210 39.75 -12.82 6.85
CA THR A 210 40.89 -13.43 6.18
C THR A 210 41.81 -13.92 7.30
N SER A 211 41.78 -15.21 7.61
CA SER A 211 42.81 -15.87 8.40
C SER A 211 44.13 -15.71 7.66
N ARG A 212 44.87 -14.67 8.02
CA ARG A 212 46.28 -14.53 7.74
C ARG A 212 46.97 -15.64 8.54
N LYS A 213 47.19 -16.79 7.90
CA LYS A 213 48.21 -17.74 8.33
C LYS A 213 49.54 -17.02 8.16
N ASP A 214 50.08 -16.54 9.27
CA ASP A 214 51.48 -16.16 9.34
C ASP A 214 52.28 -17.47 9.38
N ASP A 215 52.82 -17.84 8.23
CA ASP A 215 53.92 -18.80 8.13
C ASP A 215 55.18 -18.11 8.66
N GLY A 216 55.37 -18.17 9.97
CA GLY A 216 56.58 -17.74 10.65
C GLY A 216 57.47 -18.93 10.99
N ARG A 217 58.20 -19.46 10.01
CA ARG A 217 59.42 -20.23 10.25
C ARG A 217 60.44 -19.33 10.93
N GLN A 218 60.95 -19.75 12.10
CA GLN A 218 62.38 -19.93 12.40
C GLN A 218 62.54 -20.61 13.75
#